data_AF-A0A1X9T0F4-F1
#
_entry.id   AF-A0A1X9T0F4-F1
#
_cell.length_a   1.000
_cell.length_b   1.000
_cell.length_c   1.000
_cell.angle_alpha   90.00
_cell.angle_beta   90.00
_cell.angle_gamma   90.00
#
_symmetry.space_group_name_H-M   'P 1'
#
loop_
_entity.id
_entity.type
_entity.pdbx_description
1 polymer ?
#
loop_
_entity_poly.entity_id
_entity_poly.type
_entity_poly.pdbx_seq_one_letter_code
_entity_poly.pdbx_strand_id
1 'polypeptide(L)' 'MNWLNQFKSALVSEDLDKIEYLTNHYPSKLSPDELECTAALLKNSVELFRTKQKELEVELSKAKKAKKYDF' A
#
# COMPACT_ATOMS: atom_id res chain seq x y z
N MET A 1 10.87 4.76 19.08
CA MET A 1 10.31 4.04 17.93
C MET A 1 10.25 4.99 16.74
N ASN A 2 10.86 4.65 15.61
CA ASN A 2 10.83 5.51 14.42
C ASN A 2 9.73 5.00 13.46
N TRP A 3 8.51 5.51 13.63
CA TRP A 3 7.35 5.17 12.79
C TRP A 3 7.66 5.31 11.30
N LEU A 4 8.40 6.35 10.93
CA LEU A 4 8.79 6.64 9.55
C LEU A 4 9.69 5.54 8.95
N ASN A 5 10.62 4.99 9.73
CA ASN A 5 11.46 3.87 9.29
C ASN A 5 10.63 2.60 9.11
N GLN A 6 9.66 2.35 9.99
CA GLN A 6 8.76 1.21 9.84
C GLN A 6 7.88 1.35 8.59
N PHE A 7 7.41 2.57 8.31
CA PHE A 7 6.60 2.86 7.14
C PHE A 7 7.39 2.68 5.84
N LYS A 8 8.63 3.20 5.79
CA LYS A 8 9.56 2.99 4.67
C LYS A 8 9.82 1.50 4.43
N SER A 9 10.09 0.74 5.50
CA SER A 9 10.31 -0.70 5.39
C SER A 9 9.06 -1.44 4.89
N ALA A 10 7.88 -1.07 5.37
CA ALA A 10 6.62 -1.69 4.95
C ALA A 10 6.34 -1.43 3.45
N LEU A 11 6.63 -0.21 2.97
CA LEU A 11 6.56 0.12 1.55
C LEU A 11 7.53 -0.70 0.69
N VAL A 12 8.79 -0.84 1.11
CA VAL A 12 9.79 -1.63 0.37
C VAL A 12 9.42 -3.11 0.33
N SER A 13 8.86 -3.64 1.42
CA SER A 13 8.39 -5.02 1.50
C SER A 13 7.01 -5.24 0.90
N GLU A 14 6.35 -4.18 0.39
CA GLU A 14 4.95 -4.20 -0.09
C GLU A 14 3.97 -4.82 0.92
N ASP A 15 4.24 -4.66 2.22
CA ASP A 15 3.43 -5.19 3.31
C ASP A 15 2.19 -4.31 3.55
N LEU A 16 1.11 -4.63 2.85
CA LEU A 16 -0.12 -3.82 2.83
C LEU A 16 -0.79 -3.72 4.21
N ASP A 17 -0.80 -4.81 4.98
CA ASP A 17 -1.40 -4.84 6.32
C ASP A 17 -0.64 -3.90 7.27
N LYS A 18 0.70 -3.91 7.18
CA LYS A 18 1.53 -3.02 7.99
C LYS A 18 1.43 -1.57 7.55
N ILE A 19 1.32 -1.29 6.25
CA ILE A 19 1.07 0.06 5.73
C ILE A 19 -0.28 0.58 6.24
N GLU A 20 -1.34 -0.22 6.18
CA GLU A 20 -2.66 0.14 6.72
C GLU A 20 -2.60 0.41 8.22
N TYR A 21 -1.98 -0.49 8.99
CA TYR A 21 -1.82 -0.33 10.43
C TYR A 21 -1.10 0.99 10.76
N LEU A 22 0.04 1.27 10.12
CA LEU A 22 0.83 2.46 10.39
C LEU A 22 0.11 3.74 9.94
N THR A 23 -0.66 3.69 8.85
CA THR A 23 -1.49 4.82 8.40
C THR A 23 -2.58 5.16 9.41
N ASN A 24 -3.22 4.15 10.00
CA ASN A 24 -4.25 4.32 11.03
C ASN A 24 -3.66 4.69 12.41
N HIS A 25 -2.40 4.35 12.67
CA HIS A 25 -1.68 4.64 13.92
C HIS A 25 -0.62 5.72 13.72
N TYR A 26 -1.07 6.85 13.18
CA TYR A 26 -0.20 7.99 12.87
C TYR A 26 0.37 8.63 14.15
N PRO A 27 1.67 8.97 14.19
CA PRO A 27 2.27 9.63 15.34
C PRO A 27 1.73 11.05 15.49
N SER A 28 1.29 11.39 16.70
CA SER A 28 0.69 12.70 17.03
C SER A 28 1.64 13.89 16.98
N LYS A 29 2.97 13.63 16.91
CA LYS A 29 4.00 14.65 16.75
C LYS A 29 5.01 14.18 15.72
N LEU A 30 5.15 14.95 14.66
CA LEU A 30 6.21 14.85 13.66
C LEU A 30 6.80 16.23 13.45
N SER A 31 8.10 16.28 13.20
CA SER A 31 8.77 17.50 12.74
C SER A 31 8.31 17.86 11.31
N PRO A 32 8.45 19.13 10.88
CA PRO A 32 8.11 19.55 9.52
C PRO A 32 8.77 18.70 8.42
N ASP A 33 10.06 18.36 8.58
CA ASP A 33 10.79 17.49 7.64
C ASP A 33 10.20 16.07 7.57
N GLU A 34 9.75 15.55 8.72
CA GLU A 34 9.09 14.24 8.79
C GLU A 34 7.69 14.27 8.16
N LEU A 35 6.98 15.40 8.25
CA LEU A 35 5.68 15.56 7.59
C LEU A 35 5.79 15.52 6.07
N GLU A 36 6.79 16.20 5.50
CA GLU A 36 7.04 16.16 4.05
C GLU A 36 7.37 14.74 3.59
N CYS A 37 8.28 14.07 4.30
CA CYS A 37 8.60 12.66 4.04
C CYS A 37 7.34 11.78 4.13
N THR A 38 6.49 12.02 5.13
CA THR A 38 5.29 11.22 5.33
C THR A 38 4.26 11.41 4.22
N ALA A 39 4.07 12.65 3.75
CA ALA A 39 3.19 12.93 2.61
C ALA A 39 3.64 12.18 1.34
N ALA A 40 4.95 12.15 1.08
CA ALA A 40 5.51 11.38 -0.03
C ALA A 40 5.29 9.87 0.13
N LEU A 41 5.48 9.33 1.34
CA LEU A 41 5.26 7.91 1.63
C LEU A 41 3.79 7.50 1.49
N LEU A 42 2.85 8.35 1.92
CA LEU A 42 1.41 8.12 1.74
C LEU A 42 1.03 8.12 0.26
N LYS A 43 1.60 9.03 -0.54
CA LYS A 43 1.39 9.05 -1.99
C LYS A 43 1.86 7.75 -2.65
N ASN A 44 3.06 7.31 -2.32
CA ASN A 44 3.61 6.03 -2.82
C ASN A 44 2.75 4.84 -2.41
N SER A 45 2.21 4.86 -1.19
CA SER A 45 1.30 3.82 -0.69
C SER A 45 0.03 3.74 -1.54
N VAL A 46 -0.59 4.88 -1.86
CA VAL A 46 -1.79 4.93 -2.74
C VAL A 46 -1.47 4.38 -4.13
N GLU A 47 -0.30 4.68 -4.68
CA GLU A 47 0.13 4.16 -5.98
C GLU A 47 0.34 2.63 -5.94
N LEU A 48 0.92 2.11 -4.86
CA LEU A 48 1.05 0.67 -4.63
C LEU A 48 -0.34 -0.01 -4.57
N PHE A 49 -1.25 0.51 -3.75
CA PHE A 49 -2.62 -0.03 -3.65
C PHE A 49 -3.35 -0.04 -4.99
N ARG A 50 -3.24 1.04 -5.78
CA ARG A 50 -3.82 1.10 -7.12
C ARG A 50 -3.23 0.07 -8.07
N THR A 51 -1.93 -0.19 -7.97
CA THR A 51 -1.26 -1.20 -8.79
C THR A 51 -1.76 -2.60 -8.44
N LYS A 52 -1.79 -2.95 -7.16
CA LYS A 52 -2.33 -4.23 -6.68
C LYS A 52 -3.81 -4.43 -7.04
N GLN A 53 -4.61 -3.36 -6.97
CA GLN A 53 -6.01 -3.42 -7.39
C GLN A 53 -6.13 -3.76 -8.89
N LYS A 54 -5.34 -3.12 -9.75
CA LYS A 54 -5.34 -3.44 -11.19
C LYS A 54 -4.90 -4.87 -11.47
N GLU A 55 -3.88 -5.36 -10.77
CA GLU A 55 -3.43 -6.76 -10.87
C GLU A 55 -4.56 -7.73 -10.51
N LEU A 56 -5.26 -7.48 -9.39
CA LEU A 56 -6.41 -8.28 -8.98
C LEU A 56 -7.56 -8.25 -9.99
N GLU A 57 -7.87 -7.08 -10.57
CA GLU A 57 -8.90 -6.96 -11.60
C GLU A 57 -8.55 -7.77 -12.86
N VAL A 58 -7.28 -7.78 -13.25
CA VAL A 58 -6.78 -8.59 -14.37
C VAL A 58 -6.90 -10.08 -14.06
N GLU A 59 -6.45 -10.53 -12.89
CA GLU A 59 -6.55 -11.94 -12.49
C GLU A 59 -8.00 -12.41 -12.36
N LEU A 60 -8.88 -11.56 -11.82
CA LEU A 60 -10.31 -11.84 -11.73
C LEU A 60 -10.97 -11.92 -13.13
N SER A 61 -10.54 -11.08 -14.07
CA SER A 61 -10.98 -11.14 -15.47
C SER A 61 -10.54 -12.44 -16.15
N LYS A 62 -9.29 -12.86 -15.94
CA LYS A 62 -8.77 -14.15 -16.44
C LYS A 62 -9.55 -15.33 -15.85
N ALA A 63 -9.76 -15.36 -14.54
CA ALA A 63 -10.52 -16.40 -13.86
C ALA A 63 -11.97 -16.49 -14.36
N LYS A 64 -12.64 -15.34 -14.59
CA LYS A 64 -13.98 -15.30 -15.19
C LYS A 64 -14.02 -15.85 -16.60
N LYS A 65 -12.99 -15.58 -17.42
CA LYS A 65 -12.87 -16.15 -18.77
C LYS A 65 -12.66 -17.66 -18.69
N ALA A 66 -11.73 -18.13 -17.87
CA ALA A 66 -11.47 -19.57 -17.70
C ALA A 66 -12.75 -20.34 -17.34
N LYS A 67 -13.53 -19.84 -16.37
CA LYS A 67 -14.84 -20.42 -16.00
C LYS A 67 -15.89 -20.41 -17.13
N LYS A 68 -15.77 -19.51 -18.11
CA LYS A 68 -16.68 -19.46 -19.28
C LYS A 68 -16.33 -20.50 -20.35
N TYR A 69 -15.10 -21.02 -20.37
CA TYR A 69 -14.62 -21.98 -21.36
C TYR A 69 -14.45 -23.41 -20.77
N ASP A 70 -14.85 -23.64 -19.52
CA ASP A 70 -14.88 -24.96 -18.85
C ASP A 70 -16.13 -25.81 -19.23
N PHE A 71 -16.61 -25.67 -20.48
CA PHE A 71 -17.72 -26.45 -21.05
C PHE A 71 -17.25 -27.29 -22.23
#